data_AF-A0A392T4V1-F1
#
_entry.id   AF-A0A392T4V1-F1
#
_cell.length_a   1.000
_cell.length_b   1.000
_cell.length_c   1.000
_cell.angle_alpha   90.00
_cell.angle_beta   90.00
_cell.angle_gamma   90.00
#
_symmetry.space_group_name_H-M   'P 1'
#
loop_
_entity.id
_entity.type
_entity.pdbx_description
1 polymer ?
#
loop_
_entity_poly.entity_id
_entity_poly.type
_entity_poly.pdbx_seq_one_letter_code
_entity_poly.pdbx_strand_id
1 'polypeptide(L)' 'ITAFNVFRFFKRDILARFGIPRVVVTDNGMQFTDKKFREFPKPTAKQHKATAKPKPRTKSSCAA' A
#
# COMPACT_ATOMS: atom_id res chain seq x y z
N ILE A 1 -6.89 20.80 -12.72
CA ILE A 1 -5.98 20.25 -11.67
C ILE A 1 -4.64 19.94 -12.34
N THR A 2 -3.51 20.24 -11.70
CA THR A 2 -2.17 20.03 -12.27
C THR A 2 -1.47 18.84 -11.60
N ALA A 3 -0.54 18.20 -12.32
CA ALA A 3 0.27 17.09 -11.80
C ALA A 3 1.01 17.46 -10.49
N PHE A 4 1.51 18.70 -10.41
CA PHE A 4 2.19 19.22 -9.23
C PHE A 4 1.26 19.27 -8.01
N ASN A 5 0.04 19.76 -8.16
CA ASN A 5 -0.92 19.85 -7.07
C ASN A 5 -1.36 18.46 -6.59
N VAL A 6 -1.55 17.51 -7.52
CA VAL A 6 -1.86 16.11 -7.21
C VAL A 6 -0.72 15.46 -6.43
N PHE A 7 0.52 15.65 -6.86
CA PHE A 7 1.69 15.11 -6.17
C PHE A 7 1.88 15.72 -4.78
N ARG A 8 1.64 17.03 -4.62
CA ARG A 8 1.68 17.72 -3.33
C ARG A 8 0.64 17.17 -2.36
N PHE A 9 -0.59 16.96 -2.82
CA PHE A 9 -1.65 16.30 -2.06
C PHE A 9 -1.25 14.88 -1.67
N PHE A 10 -0.80 14.08 -2.64
CA PHE A 10 -0.39 12.69 -2.41
C PHE A 10 0.68 12.58 -1.31
N LYS A 11 1.68 13.47 -1.31
CA LYS A 11 2.72 13.49 -0.27
C LYS A 11 2.20 13.90 1.11
N ARG A 12 1.39 14.95 1.19
CA ARG A 12 0.98 15.53 2.48
C ARG A 12 -0.14 14.75 3.13
N ASP A 13 -1.08 14.26 2.34
CA ASP A 13 -2.33 13.72 2.85
C ASP A 13 -2.35 12.19 2.83
N ILE A 14 -1.62 11.56 1.90
CA ILE A 14 -1.57 10.09 1.82
C ILE A 14 -0.30 9.57 2.49
N LEU A 15 0.88 9.96 2.03
CA LEU A 15 2.13 9.39 2.55
C LEU A 15 2.38 9.74 4.02
N ALA A 16 2.09 10.97 4.44
CA ALA A 16 2.32 11.38 5.83
C ALA A 16 1.38 10.66 6.82
N ARG A 17 0.20 10.20 6.37
CA ARG A 17 -0.83 9.58 7.23
C ARG A 17 -0.79 8.06 7.20
N PHE A 18 -0.55 7.47 6.02
CA PHE A 18 -0.64 6.02 5.80
C PHE A 18 0.71 5.37 5.48
N GLY A 19 1.77 6.16 5.27
CA GLY A 19 3.05 5.66 4.76
C GLY A 19 2.99 5.32 3.27
N ILE A 20 3.89 4.46 2.80
CA ILE A 20 3.99 4.10 1.37
C ILE A 20 2.86 3.12 1.02
N PRO A 21 1.88 3.50 0.18
CA PRO A 21 0.83 2.59 -0.23
C PRO A 21 1.40 1.47 -1.09
N ARG A 22 0.93 0.25 -0.87
CA ARG A 22 1.36 -0.94 -1.62
C ARG A 22 0.84 -0.95 -3.06
N VAL A 23 -0.34 -0.37 -3.28
CA VAL A 23 -0.99 -0.24 -4.59
C VAL A 23 -1.66 1.13 -4.64
N VAL A 24 -1.51 1.83 -5.76
CA VAL A 24 -2.20 3.09 -6.04
C VAL A 24 -2.93 2.91 -7.37
N VAL A 25 -4.25 3.00 -7.36
CA VAL A 25 -5.08 2.93 -8.56
C VAL A 25 -5.47 4.37 -8.91
N THR A 26 -5.06 4.82 -10.10
CA THR A 26 -5.39 6.15 -10.62
C THR A 26 -6.08 6.00 -11.97
N ASP A 27 -6.79 7.05 -12.40
CA ASP A 27 -7.21 7.14 -13.80
C ASP A 27 -6.00 7.43 -14.71
N ASN A 28 -6.20 7.34 -16.03
CA ASN A 28 -5.18 7.67 -17.03
C ASN A 28 -5.06 9.20 -17.27
N GLY A 29 -5.44 10.01 -16.28
CA GLY A 29 -5.33 11.45 -16.37
C GLY A 29 -3.87 11.88 -16.55
N MET A 30 -3.64 12.93 -17.33
CA MET A 30 -2.29 13.47 -17.61
C MET A 30 -1.48 13.77 -16.33
N GLN A 31 -2.18 14.07 -15.24
CA GLN A 31 -1.62 14.33 -13.91
C GLN A 31 -0.95 13.12 -13.24
N PHE A 32 -1.27 11.89 -13.67
CA PHE A 32 -0.73 10.63 -13.14
C PHE A 32 0.24 9.92 -14.10
N THR A 33 0.30 10.36 -15.36
CA THR A 33 1.24 9.84 -16.37
C THR A 33 2.64 10.46 -16.29
N ASP A 34 2.85 11.48 -15.46
CA ASP A 34 4.17 12.08 -15.25
C ASP A 34 5.17 11.01 -14.77
N LYS A 35 6.37 10.99 -15.37
CA LYS A 35 7.46 10.05 -15.02
C LYS A 35 7.71 10.05 -13.51
N LYS A 36 7.63 11.22 -12.86
CA LYS A 36 7.79 11.34 -11.40
C LYS A 36 6.76 10.52 -10.64
N PHE A 37 5.52 10.46 -11.10
CA PHE A 37 4.44 9.70 -10.45
C PHE A 37 4.50 8.21 -10.80
N ARG A 38 5.02 7.82 -11.97
CA ARG A 38 5.26 6.40 -12.32
C ARG A 38 6.44 5.79 -11.59
N GLU A 39 7.45 6.59 -11.25
CA GLU A 39 8.63 6.11 -10.52
C GLU A 39 8.40 6.01 -9.02
N PHE A 40 7.48 6.81 -8.48
CA PHE A 40 7.21 6.91 -7.05
C PHE A 40 6.57 5.65 -6.40
N PRO A 41 5.65 4.92 -7.03
CA PRO A 41 5.06 3.71 -6.47
C PRO A 41 5.81 2.43 -6.87
N LYS A 42 7.06 2.50 -7.38
CA LYS A 42 7.81 1.29 -7.71
C LYS A 42 7.91 0.42 -6.45
N PRO A 43 7.31 -0.79 -6.45
CA PRO A 43 7.27 -1.62 -5.26
C PRO A 43 8.71 -2.00 -4.92
N THR A 44 9.21 -1.52 -3.78
CA THR A 44 10.40 -2.08 -3.17
C THR A 44 10.03 -3.50 -2.73
N ALA A 45 10.40 -4.48 -3.55
CA ALA A 45 10.13 -5.90 -3.35
C ALA A 45 10.94 -6.49 -2.19
N LYS A 46 10.86 -5.91 -0.99
CA LYS A 46 11.33 -6.49 0.27
C LYS A 46 10.13 -6.71 1.18
N GLN A 47 9.15 -7.45 0.68
CA GLN A 47 8.21 -8.13 1.55
C GLN A 47 8.89 -9.37 2.13
N HIS A 48 9.69 -9.18 3.18
CA HIS A 48 10.00 -10.29 4.06
C HIS A 48 8.72 -10.66 4.81
N LYS A 49 7.94 -11.59 4.25
CA LYS A 49 6.92 -12.31 5.02
C LYS A 49 7.60 -13.45 5.77
N ALA A 50 8.09 -13.16 6.97
CA ALA A 50 8.24 -14.17 8.00
C ALA A 50 6.97 -14.13 8.86
N THR A 51 5.93 -14.86 8.43
CA THR A 51 4.81 -15.17 9.32
C THR A 51 5.06 -16.55 9.92
N ALA A 52 5.33 -16.59 11.22
CA ALA A 52 5.35 -17.83 12.00
C ALA A 52 4.03 -18.59 11.79
N LYS A 53 4.13 -19.91 11.59
CA LYS A 53 2.98 -20.80 11.40
C LYS A 53 1.96 -20.64 12.55
N PRO A 54 0.65 -20.59 12.28
CA PRO A 54 -0.34 -20.75 13.33
C PRO A 54 -0.19 -22.14 13.95
N LYS A 55 -0.04 -22.21 15.28
CA LYS A 55 0.00 -23.45 16.05
C LYS A 55 -1.42 -24.03 16.13
N PRO A 56 -1.67 -25.30 15.74
CA PRO A 56 -3.01 -25.89 15.86
C PRO A 56 -3.33 -26.10 17.35
N ARG A 57 -4.49 -25.59 17.79
CA ARG A 57 -5.00 -25.81 19.15
C ARG A 57 -5.92 -27.04 19.10
N THR A 58 -5.50 -28.12 19.76
CA THR A 58 -6.20 -29.41 19.82
C THR A 58 -7.50 -29.30 20.61
N LYS A 59 -8.56 -29.97 20.13
CA LYS A 59 -9.92 -30.02 20.70
C LYS A 59 -9.95 -30.69 22.08
N SER A 60 -10.89 -30.30 22.95
CA SER A 60 -11.55 -31.24 23.87
C SER A 60 -13.04 -30.89 23.98
N SER A 61 -13.85 -31.94 23.82
CA SER A 61 -15.31 -32.06 23.83
C SER A 61 -16.03 -31.38 24.99
N CYS A 62 -17.21 -30.81 24.72
CA CYS A 62 -18.20 -30.46 25.74
C CYS A 62 -19.21 -31.61 25.85
N ALA A 63 -19.31 -32.19 27.04
CA ALA A 63 -20.39 -33.07 27.46
C ALA A 63 -21.23 -32.30 28.48
N ALA A 64 -22.55 -32.22 28.25
CA ALA A 64 -23.63 -32.08 29.23
C ALA A 64 -24.96 -32.19 28.50
#